data_AF-A0A3N5QYJ2-F1
#
_entry.id   AF-A0A3N5QYJ2-F1
#
_cell.length_a   1.000
_cell.length_b   1.000
_cell.length_c   1.000
_cell.angle_alpha   90.00
_cell.angle_beta   90.00
_cell.angle_gamma   90.00
#
_symmetry.space_group_name_H-M   'P 1'
#
loop_
_entity.id
_entity.type
_entity.pdbx_description
1 polymer ?
#
loop_
_entity_poly.entity_id
_entity_poly.type
_entity_poly.pdbx_seq_one_letter_code
_entity_poly.pdbx_strand_id
1 'polypeptide(L)'
;MRPFPDTWMGYGVSSLSFVDGTKQTLRLLFDKWVVETSDLGATWRQISTLPSTTIRHLMVHPTDPDMWFAWGLKPPVLRSTNAGQTWETVFAQNWTGLSNVVVSPAAPHQMYLEVRDSLFQSVDTGRTWQSVHYVGMEDLSLTFLAADVDTPDRLYGYFQGRIGVSTDRGRTWSDRTQRDMLSVNGITQDASKSSTLYAWGTNVHRSTDHGNSWTTIDTTHTTRMAAEMHQSQLYVACSQSGIFRSSVDGTSWDRLDRGINRLEIKNVIVLNDRTWYAQGINDVMVTKDAGETWSFLSPMKYGQPSGGRVYSFDVSRSDPTRMVGGTNSEIYHSTDGGSTWIGSNPPQNEPISSISIDPTDPMDVICGGQYSLKRSTDGGVTWTNDLVNSPYSILAIGRNPIAPLHVLAADDRTVFRTVDGGVTWSKRSGSVNNPDRIIGDIVDESTFFASGGNSVQWSKDNGVSWYSPWSFANNTRAIVQDPRDPDVLWVTRDGGRGSLLRFKRSAVTVDTIYDPHWKAESILPNAMAIVGDKIIAGSAQGMVWFDPTPVSVREGADVGNTSFR
;
A
#
# COMPACT_ATOMS: atom_id res chain seq x y z
N MET A 1 -16.47 21.23 11.40
CA MET A 1 -15.70 20.23 10.66
C MET A 1 -14.33 20.14 11.31
N ARG A 2 -13.97 19.00 11.90
CA ARG A 2 -12.63 18.78 12.47
C ARG A 2 -11.88 17.82 11.52
N PRO A 3 -10.59 18.05 11.23
CA PRO A 3 -9.76 17.03 10.62
C PRO A 3 -9.76 15.77 11.50
N PHE A 4 -9.41 14.61 10.92
CA PHE A 4 -9.22 13.35 11.65
C PHE A 4 -8.42 13.65 12.93
N PRO A 5 -9.01 13.59 14.14
CA PRO A 5 -8.29 13.90 15.35
C PRO A 5 -7.12 12.93 15.49
N ASP A 6 -5.92 13.43 15.79
CA ASP A 6 -4.73 12.60 16.06
C ASP A 6 -5.00 11.50 17.10
N THR A 7 -6.02 11.69 17.96
CA THR A 7 -6.51 10.69 18.92
C THR A 7 -7.10 9.42 18.29
N TRP A 8 -7.42 9.42 17.00
CA TRP A 8 -7.91 8.24 16.27
C TRP A 8 -6.78 7.54 15.48
N MET A 9 -5.57 8.09 15.46
CA MET A 9 -4.42 7.41 14.86
C MET A 9 -3.89 6.35 15.84
N GLY A 10 -4.19 5.08 15.58
CA GLY A 10 -3.65 3.96 16.37
C GLY A 10 -4.56 2.73 16.47
N TYR A 11 -5.85 2.85 16.19
CA TYR A 11 -6.78 1.70 16.17
C TYR A 11 -7.22 1.38 14.72
N GLY A 12 -7.45 0.10 14.41
CA GLY A 12 -7.88 -0.31 13.08
C GLY A 12 -9.36 -0.01 12.83
N VAL A 13 -9.72 0.28 11.58
CA VAL A 13 -11.13 0.29 11.12
C VAL A 13 -11.64 -1.15 11.14
N SER A 14 -12.73 -1.41 11.86
CA SER A 14 -13.29 -2.75 12.01
C SER A 14 -14.47 -3.03 11.08
N SER A 15 -15.19 -2.00 10.65
CA SER A 15 -16.30 -2.09 9.70
C SER A 15 -16.36 -0.84 8.81
N LEU A 16 -16.75 -1.01 7.55
CA LEU A 16 -16.95 0.08 6.59
C LEU A 16 -18.16 -0.24 5.70
N SER A 17 -19.03 0.73 5.48
CA SER A 17 -20.16 0.63 4.55
C SER A 17 -20.47 1.97 3.89
N PHE A 18 -21.09 1.94 2.71
CA PHE A 18 -21.73 3.14 2.15
C PHE A 18 -23.00 3.48 2.94
N VAL A 19 -23.35 4.76 2.98
CA VAL A 19 -24.65 5.21 3.48
C VAL A 19 -25.62 5.24 2.31
N ASP A 20 -26.66 4.40 2.39
CA ASP A 20 -27.68 4.29 1.36
C ASP A 20 -28.33 5.64 1.01
N GLY A 21 -28.61 5.83 -0.28
CA GLY A 21 -29.18 7.08 -0.80
C GLY A 21 -28.17 8.23 -0.94
N THR A 22 -26.91 8.04 -0.57
CA THR A 22 -25.83 9.02 -0.80
C THR A 22 -24.89 8.55 -1.90
N LYS A 23 -24.22 9.49 -2.58
CA LYS A 23 -23.25 9.16 -3.63
C LYS A 23 -21.84 8.87 -3.11
N GLN A 24 -21.48 9.36 -1.92
CA GLN A 24 -20.09 9.37 -1.43
C GLN A 24 -19.98 9.32 0.10
N THR A 25 -21.08 9.14 0.83
CA THR A 25 -21.00 9.09 2.30
C THR A 25 -20.62 7.69 2.74
N LEU A 26 -19.51 7.59 3.48
CA LEU A 26 -19.00 6.36 4.08
C LEU A 26 -19.25 6.40 5.58
N ARG A 27 -19.63 5.26 6.15
CA ARG A 27 -19.77 5.03 7.58
C ARG A 27 -18.74 4.00 8.03
N LEU A 28 -18.04 4.30 9.11
CA LEU A 28 -16.97 3.48 9.64
C LEU A 28 -17.19 3.21 11.13
N LEU A 29 -16.81 2.01 11.55
CA LEU A 29 -16.63 1.66 12.94
C LEU A 29 -15.14 1.64 13.27
N PHE A 30 -14.77 2.40 14.29
CA PHE A 30 -13.41 2.48 14.82
C PHE A 30 -13.49 2.30 16.34
N ASP A 31 -12.86 1.24 16.86
CA ASP A 31 -12.98 0.82 18.27
C ASP A 31 -14.46 0.73 18.72
N LYS A 32 -14.96 1.73 19.46
CA LYS A 32 -16.38 1.86 19.84
C LYS A 32 -17.11 3.03 19.17
N TRP A 33 -16.44 3.82 18.34
CA TRP A 33 -17.00 5.02 17.73
C TRP A 33 -17.48 4.75 16.31
N VAL A 34 -18.70 5.20 16.00
CA VAL A 34 -19.23 5.19 14.63
C VAL A 34 -19.08 6.59 14.06
N VAL A 35 -18.40 6.68 12.92
CA VAL A 35 -18.07 7.93 12.26
C VAL A 35 -18.50 7.92 10.80
N GLU A 36 -18.78 9.11 10.26
CA GLU A 36 -19.13 9.33 8.86
C GLU A 36 -18.18 10.33 8.20
N THR A 37 -17.93 10.12 6.91
CA THR A 37 -17.33 11.11 6.02
C THR A 37 -18.15 11.20 4.74
N SER A 38 -18.23 12.40 4.17
CA SER A 38 -18.91 12.67 2.87
C SER A 38 -17.97 13.25 1.82
N ASP A 39 -16.70 13.40 2.16
CA ASP A 39 -15.64 14.02 1.38
C ASP A 39 -14.42 13.08 1.27
N LEU A 40 -14.70 11.78 1.22
CA LEU A 40 -13.71 10.70 1.07
C LEU A 40 -12.62 10.72 2.16
N GLY A 41 -12.99 11.14 3.36
CA GLY A 41 -12.15 11.11 4.54
C GLY A 41 -11.37 12.38 4.83
N ALA A 42 -11.63 13.48 4.11
CA ALA A 42 -11.03 14.77 4.44
C ALA A 42 -11.57 15.33 5.77
N THR A 43 -12.86 15.12 6.04
CA THR A 43 -13.50 15.47 7.31
C THR A 43 -14.38 14.35 7.83
N TRP A 44 -14.52 14.32 9.15
CA TRP A 44 -15.22 13.26 9.86
C TRP A 44 -16.18 13.82 10.90
N ARG A 45 -17.28 13.10 11.07
CA ARG A 45 -18.29 13.36 12.09
C ARG A 45 -18.58 12.06 12.84
N GLN A 46 -18.37 12.06 14.15
CA GLN A 46 -18.88 10.98 14.98
C GLN A 46 -20.41 11.10 15.07
N ILE A 47 -21.10 10.00 14.82
CA ILE A 47 -22.57 9.95 14.78
C ILE A 47 -23.15 9.06 15.88
N SER A 48 -22.38 8.09 16.38
CA SER A 48 -22.81 7.16 17.41
C SER A 48 -21.61 6.62 18.20
N THR A 49 -21.87 6.11 19.40
CA THR A 49 -20.89 5.43 20.25
C THR A 49 -21.49 4.12 20.75
N LEU A 50 -20.77 3.02 20.54
CA LEU A 50 -21.12 1.69 21.02
C LEU A 50 -20.80 1.54 22.51
N PRO A 51 -21.50 0.64 23.22
CA PRO A 51 -21.31 0.43 24.65
C PRO A 51 -20.01 -0.33 25.00
N SER A 52 -19.33 -0.94 24.03
CA SER A 52 -18.10 -1.70 24.24
C SER A 52 -17.11 -1.53 23.08
N THR A 53 -15.82 -1.63 23.42
CA THR A 53 -14.67 -1.65 22.50
C THR A 53 -14.41 -3.04 21.89
N THR A 54 -15.23 -4.05 22.20
CA THR A 54 -15.10 -5.41 21.65
C THR A 54 -15.92 -5.63 20.37
N ILE A 55 -16.79 -4.68 20.03
CA ILE A 55 -17.66 -4.75 18.85
C ILE A 55 -16.85 -4.42 17.60
N ARG A 56 -17.08 -5.18 16.53
CA ARG A 56 -16.27 -5.12 15.31
C ARG A 56 -17.09 -4.93 14.05
N HIS A 57 -18.36 -5.29 14.08
CA HIS A 57 -19.26 -5.19 12.93
C HIS A 57 -20.43 -4.28 13.25
N LEU A 58 -20.87 -3.54 12.23
CA LEU A 58 -22.04 -2.68 12.25
C LEU A 58 -22.84 -2.93 10.97
N MET A 59 -24.15 -3.10 11.10
CA MET A 59 -25.08 -3.27 10.00
C MET A 59 -26.28 -2.34 10.19
N VAL A 60 -26.74 -1.73 9.11
CA VAL A 60 -28.01 -0.99 9.07
C VAL A 60 -29.06 -1.89 8.45
N HIS A 61 -30.26 -1.88 8.99
CA HIS A 61 -31.36 -2.66 8.46
C HIS A 61 -31.77 -2.14 7.07
N PRO A 62 -31.94 -3.02 6.06
CA PRO A 62 -32.04 -2.62 4.65
C PRO A 62 -33.29 -1.79 4.32
N THR A 63 -34.35 -1.89 5.13
CA THR A 63 -35.60 -1.14 4.93
C THR A 63 -35.92 -0.18 6.07
N ASP A 64 -35.03 -0.05 7.06
CA ASP A 64 -35.24 0.84 8.22
C ASP A 64 -33.91 1.51 8.59
N PRO A 65 -33.68 2.77 8.13
CA PRO A 65 -32.41 3.45 8.34
C PRO A 65 -32.13 3.80 9.82
N ASP A 66 -33.15 3.76 10.69
CA ASP A 66 -33.00 4.00 12.13
C ASP A 66 -32.68 2.71 12.90
N MET A 67 -32.84 1.53 12.28
CA MET A 67 -32.59 0.25 12.93
C MET A 67 -31.20 -0.31 12.61
N TRP A 68 -30.34 -0.39 13.61
CA TRP A 68 -28.95 -0.84 13.46
C TRP A 68 -28.65 -2.07 14.31
N PHE A 69 -27.69 -2.87 13.87
CA PHE A 69 -27.18 -4.03 14.59
C PHE A 69 -25.67 -3.96 14.71
N ALA A 70 -25.12 -4.36 15.85
CA ALA A 70 -23.67 -4.36 16.06
C ALA A 70 -23.23 -5.58 16.88
N TRP A 71 -22.11 -6.19 16.51
CA TRP A 71 -21.60 -7.39 17.19
C TRP A 71 -20.07 -7.52 17.09
N GLY A 72 -19.48 -8.30 17.98
CA GLY A 72 -18.05 -8.66 17.96
C GLY A 72 -17.84 -10.14 17.68
N LEU A 73 -16.63 -10.64 17.91
CA LEU A 73 -16.28 -12.08 17.76
C LEU A 73 -16.96 -12.99 18.80
N LYS A 74 -17.59 -12.38 19.81
CA LYS A 74 -18.38 -13.02 20.86
C LYS A 74 -19.68 -12.23 20.99
N PRO A 75 -20.81 -12.86 21.38
CA PRO A 75 -21.99 -12.15 21.82
C PRO A 75 -21.63 -11.10 22.90
N PRO A 76 -22.36 -9.99 22.99
CA PRO A 76 -23.73 -9.82 22.52
C PRO A 76 -23.88 -9.38 21.06
N VAL A 77 -25.06 -9.65 20.49
CA VAL A 77 -25.60 -8.85 19.37
C VAL A 77 -26.41 -7.71 19.97
N LEU A 78 -26.03 -6.49 19.59
CA LEU A 78 -26.67 -5.26 19.98
C LEU A 78 -27.62 -4.78 18.88
N ARG A 79 -28.72 -4.16 19.27
CA ARG A 79 -29.69 -3.53 18.39
C ARG A 79 -29.92 -2.08 18.80
N SER A 80 -30.09 -1.21 17.82
CA SER A 80 -30.55 0.17 17.99
C SER A 80 -31.80 0.37 17.14
N THR A 81 -32.72 1.23 17.59
CA THR A 81 -33.94 1.63 16.85
C THR A 81 -34.01 3.15 16.63
N ASN A 82 -32.90 3.84 16.87
CA ASN A 82 -32.79 5.29 16.77
C ASN A 82 -31.40 5.70 16.23
N ALA A 83 -30.99 5.06 15.13
CA ALA A 83 -29.76 5.35 14.41
C ALA A 83 -28.50 5.33 15.30
N GLY A 84 -28.41 4.35 16.19
CA GLY A 84 -27.25 4.13 17.05
C GLY A 84 -27.15 5.08 18.25
N GLN A 85 -28.18 5.87 18.56
CA GLN A 85 -28.17 6.73 19.75
C GLN A 85 -28.23 5.91 21.04
N THR A 86 -29.05 4.86 21.07
CA THR A 86 -29.15 3.92 22.19
C THR A 86 -29.09 2.48 21.69
N TRP A 87 -28.55 1.58 22.52
CA TRP A 87 -28.34 0.17 22.18
C TRP A 87 -28.96 -0.74 23.24
N GLU A 88 -29.63 -1.79 22.79
CA GLU A 88 -30.12 -2.89 23.62
C GLU A 88 -29.45 -4.21 23.21
N THR A 89 -29.24 -5.11 24.18
CA THR A 89 -28.74 -6.46 23.90
C THR A 89 -29.90 -7.35 23.50
N VAL A 90 -29.83 -7.94 22.31
CA VAL A 90 -30.92 -8.79 21.78
C VAL A 90 -30.53 -10.25 21.62
N PHE A 91 -29.23 -10.55 21.69
CA PHE A 91 -28.72 -11.90 21.79
C PHE A 91 -27.51 -11.90 22.71
N ALA A 92 -27.51 -12.77 23.72
CA ALA A 92 -26.40 -12.92 24.67
C ALA A 92 -26.17 -14.40 24.95
N GLN A 93 -24.94 -14.86 24.73
CA GLN A 93 -24.46 -16.19 25.09
C GLN A 93 -23.02 -16.09 25.56
N ASN A 94 -22.58 -17.01 26.41
CA ASN A 94 -21.19 -17.07 26.88
C ASN A 94 -20.26 -17.84 25.91
N TRP A 95 -20.63 -17.91 24.64
CA TRP A 95 -19.89 -18.62 23.61
C TRP A 95 -18.97 -17.68 22.82
N THR A 96 -18.00 -18.26 22.14
CA THR A 96 -17.08 -17.54 21.26
C THR A 96 -17.28 -17.98 19.81
N GLY A 97 -16.94 -17.16 18.83
CA GLY A 97 -17.07 -17.54 17.42
C GLY A 97 -18.45 -17.19 16.87
N LEU A 98 -18.92 -15.98 17.16
CA LEU A 98 -20.00 -15.37 16.39
C LEU A 98 -19.39 -14.90 15.06
N SER A 99 -19.66 -15.63 13.97
CA SER A 99 -19.02 -15.35 12.67
C SER A 99 -19.76 -14.24 11.92
N ASN A 100 -21.08 -14.36 11.80
CA ASN A 100 -21.88 -13.49 10.96
C ASN A 100 -23.31 -13.34 11.48
N VAL A 101 -23.89 -12.17 11.24
CA VAL A 101 -25.31 -11.86 11.44
C VAL A 101 -25.82 -11.41 10.08
N VAL A 102 -26.96 -11.94 9.64
CA VAL A 102 -27.55 -11.63 8.33
C VAL A 102 -29.02 -11.27 8.52
N VAL A 103 -29.45 -10.20 7.86
CA VAL A 103 -30.87 -9.87 7.67
C VAL A 103 -31.28 -10.36 6.29
N SER A 104 -32.44 -11.03 6.17
CA SER A 104 -32.98 -11.42 4.87
C SER A 104 -33.48 -10.18 4.12
N PRO A 105 -32.94 -9.85 2.93
CA PRO A 105 -33.47 -8.72 2.16
C PRO A 105 -34.90 -8.99 1.67
N ALA A 106 -35.21 -10.25 1.32
CA ALA A 106 -36.53 -10.68 0.88
C ALA A 106 -37.59 -10.65 2.00
N ALA A 107 -37.16 -10.82 3.25
CA ALA A 107 -38.02 -10.73 4.43
C ALA A 107 -37.27 -10.03 5.58
N PRO A 108 -37.27 -8.68 5.63
CA PRO A 108 -36.44 -7.92 6.57
C PRO A 108 -36.70 -8.17 8.06
N HIS A 109 -37.86 -8.76 8.41
CA HIS A 109 -38.14 -9.21 9.77
C HIS A 109 -37.39 -10.49 10.17
N GLN A 110 -36.79 -11.21 9.21
CA GLN A 110 -36.07 -12.45 9.42
C GLN A 110 -34.57 -12.19 9.50
N MET A 111 -33.94 -12.76 10.52
CA MET A 111 -32.50 -12.67 10.74
C MET A 111 -31.92 -14.02 11.11
N TYR A 112 -30.65 -14.18 10.80
CA TYR A 112 -29.90 -15.39 11.05
C TYR A 112 -28.54 -15.03 11.64
N LEU A 113 -28.05 -15.84 12.57
CA LEU A 113 -26.69 -15.74 13.08
C LEU A 113 -26.11 -17.13 13.32
N GLU A 114 -24.79 -17.23 13.24
CA GLU A 114 -24.05 -18.46 13.52
C GLU A 114 -23.12 -18.24 14.72
N VAL A 115 -23.20 -19.16 15.70
CA VAL A 115 -22.29 -19.17 16.86
C VAL A 115 -21.92 -20.62 17.19
N ARG A 116 -20.63 -20.95 17.13
CA ARG A 116 -20.10 -22.30 17.44
C ARG A 116 -20.85 -23.41 16.72
N ASP A 117 -20.93 -23.32 15.40
CA ASP A 117 -21.56 -24.33 14.53
C ASP A 117 -23.08 -24.43 14.70
N SER A 118 -23.69 -23.53 15.47
CA SER A 118 -25.12 -23.47 15.73
C SER A 118 -25.76 -22.31 14.97
N LEU A 119 -26.75 -22.62 14.15
CA LEU A 119 -27.56 -21.63 13.46
C LEU A 119 -28.69 -21.16 14.40
N PHE A 120 -28.88 -19.86 14.49
CA PHE A 120 -30.04 -19.25 15.14
C PHE A 120 -30.85 -18.44 14.15
N GLN A 121 -32.17 -18.45 14.32
CA GLN A 121 -33.12 -17.65 13.56
C GLN A 121 -33.89 -16.72 14.47
N SER A 122 -34.11 -15.50 13.99
CA SER A 122 -35.13 -14.58 14.47
C SER A 122 -36.15 -14.31 13.37
N VAL A 123 -37.42 -14.17 13.75
CA VAL A 123 -38.53 -13.80 12.85
C VAL A 123 -39.21 -12.48 13.25
N ASP A 124 -38.63 -11.78 14.22
CA ASP A 124 -39.16 -10.56 14.82
C ASP A 124 -38.10 -9.44 14.90
N THR A 125 -37.22 -9.41 13.89
CA THR A 125 -36.14 -8.44 13.69
C THR A 125 -35.14 -8.42 14.86
N GLY A 126 -34.74 -9.62 15.27
CA GLY A 126 -33.71 -9.85 16.26
C GLY A 126 -34.20 -9.79 17.70
N ARG A 127 -35.48 -9.52 18.00
CA ARG A 127 -35.97 -9.43 19.38
C ARG A 127 -35.94 -10.77 20.11
N THR A 128 -36.26 -11.86 19.41
CA THR A 128 -36.16 -13.22 19.92
C THR A 128 -35.41 -14.11 18.95
N TRP A 129 -34.70 -15.10 19.49
CA TRP A 129 -33.86 -16.03 18.74
C TRP A 129 -34.16 -17.47 19.12
N GLN A 130 -34.22 -18.34 18.12
CA GLN A 130 -34.43 -19.78 18.26
C GLN A 130 -33.32 -20.54 17.55
N SER A 131 -32.81 -21.60 18.17
CA SER A 131 -31.81 -22.46 17.53
C SER A 131 -32.46 -23.29 16.42
N VAL A 132 -31.80 -23.34 15.27
CA VAL A 132 -32.20 -24.16 14.12
C VAL A 132 -31.26 -25.35 14.05
N HIS A 133 -31.80 -26.55 14.30
CA HIS A 133 -31.12 -27.78 13.96
C HIS A 133 -31.20 -27.99 12.44
N TYR A 134 -30.07 -28.28 11.81
CA TYR A 134 -29.98 -28.48 10.38
C TYR A 134 -29.52 -29.88 10.03
N VAL A 135 -29.94 -30.38 8.86
CA VAL A 135 -29.60 -31.70 8.32
C VAL A 135 -29.01 -31.64 6.90
N GLY A 136 -28.23 -32.64 6.52
CA GLY A 136 -27.54 -32.77 5.22
C GLY A 136 -26.09 -32.28 5.19
N MET A 137 -25.65 -31.56 6.22
CA MET A 137 -24.29 -31.01 6.39
C MET A 137 -23.84 -31.05 7.87
N GLU A 138 -24.45 -31.92 8.69
CA GLU A 138 -24.40 -31.89 10.16
C GLU A 138 -22.99 -32.03 10.74
N ASP A 139 -22.09 -32.69 10.01
CA ASP A 139 -20.72 -32.97 10.43
C ASP A 139 -19.73 -31.83 10.08
N LEU A 140 -20.20 -30.74 9.47
CA LEU A 140 -19.35 -29.64 8.98
C LEU A 140 -19.68 -28.32 9.68
N SER A 141 -18.63 -27.61 10.13
CA SER A 141 -18.76 -26.26 10.68
C SER A 141 -19.24 -25.23 9.67
N LEU A 142 -20.40 -24.62 9.93
CA LEU A 142 -20.86 -23.44 9.20
C LEU A 142 -19.92 -22.26 9.48
N THR A 143 -19.23 -21.78 8.45
CA THR A 143 -18.22 -20.72 8.53
C THR A 143 -18.79 -19.34 8.22
N PHE A 144 -19.71 -19.25 7.24
CA PHE A 144 -20.47 -18.05 6.96
C PHE A 144 -21.80 -18.39 6.28
N LEU A 145 -22.74 -17.45 6.34
CA LEU A 145 -24.04 -17.53 5.68
C LEU A 145 -24.36 -16.27 4.86
N ALA A 146 -25.24 -16.42 3.88
CA ALA A 146 -25.88 -15.33 3.14
C ALA A 146 -27.36 -15.67 2.91
N ALA A 147 -28.23 -14.66 2.89
CA ALA A 147 -29.64 -14.81 2.60
C ALA A 147 -29.95 -14.41 1.15
N ASP A 148 -30.88 -15.11 0.52
CA ASP A 148 -31.34 -14.76 -0.83
C ASP A 148 -32.07 -13.40 -0.82
N VAL A 149 -31.75 -12.56 -1.79
CA VAL A 149 -32.30 -11.20 -1.94
C VAL A 149 -33.79 -11.17 -2.27
N ASP A 150 -34.32 -12.22 -2.92
CA ASP A 150 -35.71 -12.29 -3.41
C ASP A 150 -36.52 -13.41 -2.77
N THR A 151 -35.88 -14.46 -2.24
CA THR A 151 -36.56 -15.64 -1.67
C THR A 151 -36.33 -15.75 -0.16
N PRO A 152 -37.33 -15.44 0.70
CA PRO A 152 -37.17 -15.44 2.16
C PRO A 152 -36.67 -16.76 2.76
N ASP A 153 -37.00 -17.88 2.10
CA ASP A 153 -36.73 -19.21 2.63
C ASP A 153 -35.38 -19.77 2.17
N ARG A 154 -34.67 -19.08 1.27
CA ARG A 154 -33.42 -19.56 0.70
C ARG A 154 -32.21 -18.94 1.39
N LEU A 155 -31.29 -19.81 1.80
CA LEU A 155 -30.00 -19.45 2.39
C LEU A 155 -28.86 -20.13 1.65
N TYR A 156 -27.71 -19.45 1.64
CA TYR A 156 -26.43 -19.95 1.15
C TYR A 156 -25.48 -20.05 2.33
N GLY A 157 -24.75 -21.16 2.43
CA GLY A 157 -23.84 -21.40 3.55
C GLY A 157 -22.52 -21.98 3.06
N TYR A 158 -21.45 -21.70 3.79
CA TYR A 158 -20.16 -22.33 3.56
C TYR A 158 -19.75 -23.16 4.77
N PHE A 159 -19.48 -24.44 4.54
CA PHE A 159 -19.30 -25.48 5.54
C PHE A 159 -17.94 -26.16 5.33
N GLN A 160 -16.90 -25.74 6.06
CA GLN A 160 -15.53 -26.31 6.00
C GLN A 160 -15.06 -26.68 4.57
N GLY A 161 -15.13 -25.75 3.62
CA GLY A 161 -14.73 -26.04 2.22
C GLY A 161 -15.88 -26.37 1.28
N ARG A 162 -17.12 -26.46 1.77
CA ARG A 162 -18.30 -26.81 0.97
C ARG A 162 -19.29 -25.68 0.87
N ILE A 163 -19.93 -25.51 -0.28
CA ILE A 163 -21.08 -24.60 -0.44
C ILE A 163 -22.37 -25.40 -0.30
N GLY A 164 -23.23 -24.96 0.63
CA GLY A 164 -24.57 -25.49 0.83
C GLY A 164 -25.64 -24.51 0.37
N VAL A 165 -26.76 -25.04 -0.14
CA VAL A 165 -28.00 -24.29 -0.39
C VAL A 165 -29.12 -24.89 0.44
N SER A 166 -29.87 -24.03 1.14
CA SER A 166 -31.10 -24.38 1.85
C SER A 166 -32.28 -23.64 1.24
N THR A 167 -33.45 -24.29 1.15
CA THR A 167 -34.70 -23.67 0.68
C THR A 167 -35.80 -23.64 1.74
N ASP A 168 -35.45 -23.91 3.00
CA ASP A 168 -36.38 -24.02 4.11
C ASP A 168 -35.87 -23.31 5.38
N ARG A 169 -35.20 -22.16 5.19
CA ARG A 169 -34.63 -21.30 6.23
C ARG A 169 -33.51 -21.98 7.05
N GLY A 170 -32.70 -22.79 6.39
CA GLY A 170 -31.51 -23.41 6.97
C GLY A 170 -31.78 -24.70 7.74
N ARG A 171 -32.95 -25.34 7.56
CA ARG A 171 -33.26 -26.63 8.23
C ARG A 171 -32.69 -27.81 7.45
N THR A 172 -32.74 -27.77 6.13
CA THR A 172 -32.11 -28.77 5.25
C THR A 172 -31.12 -28.08 4.32
N TRP A 173 -29.96 -28.71 4.12
CA TRP A 173 -28.91 -28.22 3.24
C TRP A 173 -28.54 -29.25 2.19
N SER A 174 -28.38 -28.80 0.94
CA SER A 174 -27.85 -29.60 -0.16
C SER A 174 -26.44 -29.14 -0.52
N ASP A 175 -25.50 -30.08 -0.63
CA ASP A 175 -24.13 -29.82 -1.09
C ASP A 175 -24.12 -29.45 -2.57
N ARG A 176 -23.58 -28.26 -2.87
CA ARG A 176 -23.42 -27.69 -4.23
C ARG A 176 -21.95 -27.44 -4.57
N THR A 177 -21.04 -28.02 -3.80
CA THR A 177 -19.60 -27.89 -4.03
C THR A 177 -19.18 -28.61 -5.31
N GLN A 178 -18.33 -27.96 -6.10
CA GLN A 178 -17.72 -28.55 -7.28
C GLN A 178 -16.23 -28.82 -7.05
N ARG A 179 -15.66 -29.78 -7.79
CA ARG A 179 -14.29 -30.28 -7.59
C ARG A 179 -13.22 -29.18 -7.59
N ASP A 180 -13.40 -28.12 -8.37
CA ASP A 180 -12.42 -27.06 -8.58
C ASP A 180 -12.70 -25.78 -7.75
N MET A 181 -13.65 -25.86 -6.79
CA MET A 181 -13.89 -24.77 -5.85
C MET A 181 -12.83 -24.81 -4.74
N LEU A 182 -11.91 -23.86 -4.81
CA LEU A 182 -10.92 -23.59 -3.75
C LEU A 182 -11.59 -22.84 -2.59
N SER A 183 -10.79 -22.37 -1.62
CA SER A 183 -11.28 -21.60 -0.48
C SER A 183 -12.16 -20.42 -0.91
N VAL A 184 -13.37 -20.38 -0.36
CA VAL A 184 -14.33 -19.29 -0.51
C VAL A 184 -14.35 -18.47 0.77
N ASN A 185 -14.29 -17.15 0.62
CA ASN A 185 -14.31 -16.18 1.71
C ASN A 185 -15.66 -15.46 1.84
N GLY A 186 -16.50 -15.48 0.79
CA GLY A 186 -17.86 -14.97 0.85
C GLY A 186 -18.69 -15.30 -0.39
N ILE A 187 -20.00 -15.04 -0.27
CA ILE A 187 -20.98 -15.14 -1.35
C ILE A 187 -21.72 -13.80 -1.45
N THR A 188 -21.89 -13.28 -2.67
CA THR A 188 -22.69 -12.09 -2.97
C THR A 188 -23.66 -12.38 -4.10
N GLN A 189 -24.81 -11.70 -4.13
CA GLN A 189 -25.89 -11.93 -5.09
C GLN A 189 -26.21 -10.65 -5.85
N ASP A 190 -26.48 -10.77 -7.15
CA ASP A 190 -26.93 -9.65 -7.96
C ASP A 190 -28.42 -9.37 -7.68
N ALA A 191 -28.71 -8.28 -6.98
CA ALA A 191 -30.09 -7.87 -6.66
C ALA A 191 -30.93 -7.56 -7.90
N SER A 192 -30.32 -7.24 -9.05
CA SER A 192 -31.05 -7.02 -10.31
C SER A 192 -31.34 -8.31 -11.08
N LYS A 193 -30.64 -9.40 -10.73
CA LYS A 193 -30.70 -10.72 -11.36
C LYS A 193 -30.53 -11.79 -10.28
N SER A 194 -31.56 -12.02 -9.47
CA SER A 194 -31.46 -12.87 -8.28
C SER A 194 -31.08 -14.34 -8.53
N SER A 195 -31.13 -14.84 -9.76
CA SER A 195 -30.55 -16.14 -10.08
C SER A 195 -29.02 -16.16 -10.09
N THR A 196 -28.39 -14.98 -10.13
CA THR A 196 -26.94 -14.80 -10.28
C THR A 196 -26.26 -14.57 -8.94
N LEU A 197 -25.30 -15.43 -8.61
CA LEU A 197 -24.47 -15.33 -7.42
C LEU A 197 -22.99 -15.42 -7.75
N TYR A 198 -22.17 -14.84 -6.88
CA TYR A 198 -20.72 -14.91 -6.94
C TYR A 198 -20.17 -15.41 -5.62
N ALA A 199 -19.47 -16.54 -5.65
CA ALA A 199 -18.65 -17.04 -4.56
C ALA A 199 -17.20 -16.59 -4.82
N TRP A 200 -16.60 -15.88 -3.87
CA TRP A 200 -15.29 -15.25 -4.04
C TRP A 200 -14.32 -15.67 -2.93
N GLY A 201 -13.06 -15.82 -3.29
CA GLY A 201 -11.96 -16.18 -2.37
C GLY A 201 -10.65 -16.25 -3.14
N THR A 202 -10.05 -17.44 -3.22
CA THR A 202 -8.89 -17.69 -4.10
C THR A 202 -9.26 -17.54 -5.57
N ASN A 203 -10.44 -18.02 -5.94
CA ASN A 203 -11.05 -17.87 -7.26
C ASN A 203 -12.36 -17.08 -7.15
N VAL A 204 -12.91 -16.67 -8.28
CA VAL A 204 -14.31 -16.21 -8.38
C VAL A 204 -15.11 -17.23 -9.17
N HIS A 205 -16.20 -17.68 -8.57
CA HIS A 205 -17.15 -18.59 -9.19
C HIS A 205 -18.50 -17.91 -9.34
N ARG A 206 -19.14 -18.08 -10.48
CA ARG A 206 -20.47 -17.54 -10.79
C ARG A 206 -21.49 -18.67 -10.85
N SER A 207 -22.63 -18.49 -10.20
CA SER A 207 -23.85 -19.27 -10.40
C SER A 207 -24.87 -18.42 -11.14
N THR A 208 -25.70 -19.04 -11.96
CA THR A 208 -26.84 -18.39 -12.65
C THR A 208 -28.18 -19.09 -12.38
N ASP A 209 -28.18 -20.05 -11.46
CA ASP A 209 -29.29 -20.94 -11.12
C ASP A 209 -29.52 -21.01 -9.60
N HIS A 210 -29.33 -19.89 -8.91
CA HIS A 210 -29.50 -19.76 -7.45
C HIS A 210 -28.57 -20.68 -6.64
N GLY A 211 -27.30 -20.77 -7.03
CA GLY A 211 -26.26 -21.49 -6.30
C GLY A 211 -26.29 -23.00 -6.47
N ASN A 212 -27.13 -23.53 -7.38
CA ASN A 212 -27.23 -24.96 -7.63
C ASN A 212 -26.04 -25.49 -8.46
N SER A 213 -25.50 -24.67 -9.36
CA SER A 213 -24.26 -24.93 -10.07
C SER A 213 -23.41 -23.68 -10.16
N TRP A 214 -22.10 -23.89 -10.25
CA TRP A 214 -21.09 -22.83 -10.31
C TRP A 214 -20.23 -23.00 -11.56
N THR A 215 -19.63 -21.90 -12.01
CA THR A 215 -18.64 -21.85 -13.08
C THR A 215 -17.53 -20.92 -12.63
N THR A 216 -16.29 -21.38 -12.64
CA THR A 216 -15.13 -20.53 -12.34
C THR A 216 -14.96 -19.51 -13.45
N ILE A 217 -14.96 -18.23 -13.10
CA ILE A 217 -14.86 -17.10 -14.04
C ILE A 217 -13.57 -16.30 -13.85
N ASP A 218 -12.89 -16.43 -12.71
CA ASP A 218 -11.59 -15.80 -12.49
C ASP A 218 -10.69 -16.64 -11.56
N THR A 219 -9.46 -16.85 -12.02
CA THR A 219 -8.37 -17.49 -11.26
C THR A 219 -7.11 -16.61 -11.17
N THR A 220 -7.18 -15.36 -11.67
CA THR A 220 -6.00 -14.56 -12.03
C THR A 220 -5.52 -13.59 -10.94
N HIS A 221 -6.07 -13.65 -9.73
CA HIS A 221 -5.72 -12.73 -8.63
C HIS A 221 -5.62 -13.47 -7.29
N THR A 222 -4.47 -13.37 -6.63
CA THR A 222 -4.20 -14.05 -5.35
C THR A 222 -4.71 -13.21 -4.18
N THR A 223 -5.59 -13.81 -3.37
CA THR A 223 -6.09 -13.31 -2.07
C THR A 223 -6.99 -12.07 -2.16
N ARG A 224 -8.27 -12.29 -2.47
CA ARG A 224 -9.34 -11.28 -2.37
C ARG A 224 -9.76 -11.11 -0.92
N MET A 225 -9.83 -9.85 -0.48
CA MET A 225 -10.19 -9.48 0.89
C MET A 225 -11.67 -9.13 1.03
N ALA A 226 -12.25 -8.56 -0.02
CA ALA A 226 -13.66 -8.18 -0.06
C ALA A 226 -14.17 -8.23 -1.49
N ALA A 227 -15.48 -8.46 -1.64
CA ALA A 227 -16.18 -8.29 -2.90
C ALA A 227 -17.59 -7.73 -2.67
N GLU A 228 -18.04 -6.86 -3.57
CA GLU A 228 -19.34 -6.19 -3.48
C GLU A 228 -19.98 -6.06 -4.87
N MET A 229 -21.29 -6.27 -4.95
CA MET A 229 -22.08 -6.07 -6.16
C MET A 229 -22.62 -4.63 -6.19
N HIS A 230 -22.38 -3.94 -7.30
CA HIS A 230 -22.98 -2.63 -7.55
C HIS A 230 -23.37 -2.52 -9.04
N GLN A 231 -24.65 -2.25 -9.31
CA GLN A 231 -25.19 -2.11 -10.67
C GLN A 231 -24.86 -3.30 -11.59
N SER A 232 -25.05 -4.53 -11.10
CA SER A 232 -24.74 -5.78 -11.82
C SER A 232 -23.26 -6.00 -12.16
N GLN A 233 -22.35 -5.22 -11.59
CA GLN A 233 -20.90 -5.42 -11.71
C GLN A 233 -20.32 -5.82 -10.35
N LEU A 234 -19.38 -6.75 -10.37
CA LEU A 234 -18.67 -7.21 -9.18
C LEU A 234 -17.41 -6.37 -9.00
N TYR A 235 -17.25 -5.80 -7.82
CA TYR A 235 -16.02 -5.13 -7.40
C TYR A 235 -15.28 -6.05 -6.44
N VAL A 236 -13.98 -6.26 -6.66
CA VAL A 236 -13.12 -7.07 -5.79
C VAL A 236 -11.92 -6.25 -5.33
N ALA A 237 -11.65 -6.28 -4.03
CA ALA A 237 -10.46 -5.70 -3.43
C ALA A 237 -9.45 -6.81 -3.14
N CYS A 238 -8.26 -6.71 -3.74
CA CYS A 238 -7.17 -7.66 -3.60
C CYS A 238 -6.05 -7.05 -2.74
N SER A 239 -5.47 -7.85 -1.84
CA SER A 239 -4.48 -7.37 -0.87
C SER A 239 -3.23 -6.73 -1.50
N GLN A 240 -2.89 -7.08 -2.75
CA GLN A 240 -1.64 -6.69 -3.42
C GLN A 240 -1.81 -6.29 -4.89
N SER A 241 -2.96 -6.62 -5.48
CA SER A 241 -3.24 -6.36 -6.89
C SER A 241 -4.15 -5.14 -7.09
N GLY A 242 -4.68 -4.57 -6.01
CA GLY A 242 -5.57 -3.41 -6.07
C GLY A 242 -7.05 -3.80 -6.15
N ILE A 243 -7.85 -2.88 -6.67
CA ILE A 243 -9.30 -2.95 -6.79
C ILE A 243 -9.65 -3.17 -8.25
N PHE A 244 -10.49 -4.15 -8.51
CA PHE A 244 -10.96 -4.50 -9.85
C PHE A 244 -12.48 -4.41 -9.92
N ARG A 245 -12.99 -4.05 -11.09
CA ARG A 245 -14.41 -4.06 -11.44
C ARG A 245 -14.61 -5.03 -12.59
N SER A 246 -15.57 -5.94 -12.46
CA SER A 246 -15.89 -6.88 -13.53
C SER A 246 -16.61 -6.19 -14.69
N SER A 247 -16.50 -6.75 -15.89
CA SER A 247 -17.46 -6.51 -16.96
C SER A 247 -18.87 -6.92 -16.53
N VAL A 248 -19.89 -6.45 -17.27
CA VAL A 248 -21.30 -6.80 -17.03
C VAL A 248 -21.56 -8.30 -17.16
N ASP A 249 -20.78 -8.99 -17.99
CA ASP A 249 -20.85 -10.46 -18.13
C ASP A 249 -19.93 -11.20 -17.14
N GLY A 250 -19.16 -10.48 -16.32
CA GLY A 250 -18.26 -11.04 -15.32
C GLY A 250 -17.07 -11.81 -15.88
N THR A 251 -16.76 -11.70 -17.17
CA THR A 251 -15.68 -12.46 -17.83
C THR A 251 -14.36 -11.71 -17.96
N SER A 252 -14.38 -10.38 -17.82
CA SER A 252 -13.19 -9.55 -17.83
C SER A 252 -13.19 -8.57 -16.67
N TRP A 253 -12.04 -7.97 -16.40
CA TRP A 253 -11.84 -7.08 -15.26
C TRP A 253 -11.16 -5.79 -15.70
N ASP A 254 -11.76 -4.66 -15.31
CA ASP A 254 -11.14 -3.35 -15.36
C ASP A 254 -10.49 -3.08 -14.02
N ARG A 255 -9.21 -2.75 -14.04
CA ARG A 255 -8.50 -2.34 -12.85
C ARG A 255 -8.77 -0.88 -12.53
N LEU A 256 -9.08 -0.58 -11.27
CA LEU A 256 -9.44 0.76 -10.80
C LEU A 256 -8.30 1.48 -10.08
N ASP A 257 -7.31 0.75 -9.57
CA ASP A 257 -6.13 1.32 -8.90
C ASP A 257 -4.86 0.44 -9.05
N ARG A 258 -3.69 0.92 -8.61
CA ARG A 258 -2.39 0.24 -8.84
C ARG A 258 -1.82 -0.58 -7.66
N GLY A 259 -2.64 -0.96 -6.67
CA GLY A 259 -2.32 -2.01 -5.69
C GLY A 259 -1.28 -1.70 -4.59
N ILE A 260 -0.50 -0.62 -4.68
CA ILE A 260 0.43 -0.16 -3.62
C ILE A 260 0.05 1.18 -2.99
N ASN A 261 -1.20 1.61 -3.19
CA ASN A 261 -1.76 2.74 -2.48
C ASN A 261 -1.85 2.35 -0.99
N ARG A 262 -1.20 3.12 -0.10
CA ARG A 262 -1.09 2.97 1.37
C ARG A 262 0.17 2.30 1.93
N LEU A 263 1.21 2.07 1.12
CA LEU A 263 2.53 1.70 1.64
C LEU A 263 3.50 2.88 1.49
N GLU A 264 4.21 3.26 2.54
CA GLU A 264 5.25 4.27 2.41
C GLU A 264 6.36 3.75 1.47
N ILE A 265 6.65 4.49 0.40
CA ILE A 265 7.69 4.17 -0.58
C ILE A 265 8.90 5.07 -0.33
N LYS A 266 10.02 4.45 0.03
CA LYS A 266 11.30 5.11 0.36
C LYS A 266 12.25 5.22 -0.82
N ASN A 267 12.20 4.26 -1.74
CA ASN A 267 13.05 4.25 -2.92
C ASN A 267 12.38 3.56 -4.11
N VAL A 268 12.76 3.95 -5.32
CA VAL A 268 12.28 3.35 -6.58
C VAL A 268 13.48 3.15 -7.49
N ILE A 269 13.68 1.92 -7.97
CA ILE A 269 14.79 1.55 -8.85
C ILE A 269 14.25 0.98 -10.15
N VAL A 270 14.52 1.67 -11.26
CA VAL A 270 14.06 1.28 -12.59
C VAL A 270 15.17 0.54 -13.32
N LEU A 271 14.88 -0.70 -13.77
CA LEU A 271 15.76 -1.43 -14.68
C LEU A 271 15.37 -1.18 -16.14
N ASN A 272 14.07 -1.17 -16.42
CA ASN A 272 13.48 -0.84 -17.72
C ASN A 272 12.00 -0.46 -17.56
N ASP A 273 11.33 -0.14 -18.67
CA ASP A 273 9.93 0.31 -18.69
C ASP A 273 8.94 -0.68 -18.09
N ARG A 274 9.30 -1.96 -17.96
CA ARG A 274 8.44 -3.02 -17.40
C ARG A 274 8.87 -3.49 -16.03
N THR A 275 10.18 -3.58 -15.79
CA THR A 275 10.75 -4.16 -14.57
C THR A 275 11.38 -3.08 -13.70
N TRP A 276 10.87 -2.95 -12.49
CA TRP A 276 11.36 -2.00 -11.51
C TRP A 276 10.96 -2.41 -10.09
N TYR A 277 11.67 -1.85 -9.12
CA TYR A 277 11.58 -2.21 -7.71
C TYR A 277 11.13 -1.00 -6.90
N ALA A 278 10.31 -1.25 -5.89
CA ALA A 278 9.87 -0.28 -4.91
C ALA A 278 10.26 -0.75 -3.52
N GLN A 279 11.05 0.05 -2.81
CA GLN A 279 11.43 -0.20 -1.43
C GLN A 279 10.42 0.50 -0.50
N GLY A 280 9.74 -0.28 0.33
CA GLY A 280 8.92 0.19 1.43
C GLY A 280 9.69 0.26 2.76
N ILE A 281 8.98 0.42 3.89
CA ILE A 281 9.61 0.46 5.23
C ILE A 281 10.21 -0.91 5.61
N ASN A 282 9.49 -1.99 5.36
CA ASN A 282 9.85 -3.34 5.81
C ASN A 282 10.18 -4.28 4.66
N ASP A 283 9.84 -3.91 3.44
CA ASP A 283 9.78 -4.84 2.32
C ASP A 283 10.26 -4.19 1.02
N VAL A 284 10.65 -5.04 0.08
CA VAL A 284 10.94 -4.64 -1.29
C VAL A 284 9.99 -5.39 -2.22
N MET A 285 9.39 -4.66 -3.15
CA MET A 285 8.45 -5.20 -4.12
C MET A 285 9.03 -5.02 -5.52
N VAL A 286 8.68 -5.95 -6.41
CA VAL A 286 9.03 -5.89 -7.83
C VAL A 286 7.77 -5.95 -8.68
N THR A 287 7.75 -5.17 -9.75
CA THR A 287 6.80 -5.30 -10.86
C THR A 287 7.56 -5.75 -12.11
N LYS A 288 6.88 -6.50 -12.98
CA LYS A 288 7.40 -6.99 -14.27
C LYS A 288 6.52 -6.55 -15.44
N ASP A 289 5.54 -5.69 -15.16
CA ASP A 289 4.47 -5.27 -16.04
C ASP A 289 4.16 -3.79 -15.87
N ALA A 290 5.21 -2.97 -15.70
CA ALA A 290 5.12 -1.51 -15.67
C ALA A 290 4.25 -0.98 -14.52
N GLY A 291 4.35 -1.58 -13.33
CA GLY A 291 3.63 -1.18 -12.13
C GLY A 291 2.18 -1.65 -12.10
N GLU A 292 1.80 -2.53 -13.02
CA GLU A 292 0.48 -3.13 -12.98
C GLU A 292 0.40 -4.12 -11.81
N THR A 293 1.18 -5.19 -11.74
CA THR A 293 1.21 -6.09 -10.58
C THR A 293 2.52 -5.99 -9.80
N TRP A 294 2.42 -6.27 -8.50
CA TRP A 294 3.54 -6.22 -7.56
C TRP A 294 3.67 -7.55 -6.82
N SER A 295 4.89 -8.06 -6.77
CA SER A 295 5.26 -9.21 -5.94
C SER A 295 6.31 -8.79 -4.94
N PHE A 296 6.13 -9.16 -3.68
CA PHE A 296 7.14 -8.99 -2.65
C PHE A 296 8.33 -9.89 -2.97
N LEU A 297 9.54 -9.33 -2.86
CA LEU A 297 10.73 -10.15 -2.70
C LEU A 297 10.58 -10.88 -1.37
N SER A 298 11.09 -12.11 -1.28
CA SER A 298 11.07 -12.87 -0.01
C SER A 298 11.60 -11.94 1.09
N PRO A 299 10.90 -11.80 2.22
CA PRO A 299 11.26 -10.79 3.20
C PRO A 299 12.72 -10.98 3.57
N MET A 300 13.45 -9.87 3.67
CA MET A 300 14.86 -9.83 4.08
C MET A 300 14.92 -10.24 5.56
N LYS A 301 14.76 -11.56 5.75
CA LYS A 301 14.44 -12.41 6.90
C LYS A 301 13.65 -11.87 8.10
N TYR A 302 12.60 -12.62 8.42
CA TYR A 302 11.95 -12.79 9.73
C TYR A 302 12.94 -13.24 10.82
N GLY A 303 13.02 -12.48 11.92
CA GLY A 303 13.76 -12.89 13.14
C GLY A 303 14.57 -11.79 13.84
N GLN A 304 14.65 -10.57 13.28
CA GLN A 304 15.29 -9.46 13.98
C GLN A 304 14.40 -8.92 15.12
N PRO A 305 14.97 -8.61 16.31
CA PRO A 305 14.24 -7.97 17.42
C PRO A 305 13.58 -6.63 17.06
N SER A 306 14.04 -5.97 15.99
CA SER A 306 13.62 -4.65 15.52
C SER A 306 12.56 -4.66 14.41
N GLY A 307 12.11 -5.83 13.96
CA GLY A 307 11.00 -5.94 12.99
C GLY A 307 11.36 -5.73 11.51
N GLY A 308 12.63 -5.91 11.10
CA GLY A 308 12.99 -6.13 9.69
C GLY A 308 12.90 -4.92 8.75
N ARG A 309 13.12 -3.69 9.26
CA ARG A 309 13.12 -2.50 8.40
C ARG A 309 14.24 -2.53 7.37
N VAL A 310 13.89 -2.26 6.10
CA VAL A 310 14.84 -2.08 5.00
C VAL A 310 15.12 -0.58 4.88
N TYR A 311 16.31 -0.16 5.30
CA TYR A 311 16.73 1.24 5.25
C TYR A 311 17.26 1.63 3.88
N SER A 312 17.96 0.71 3.22
CA SER A 312 18.47 0.89 1.86
C SER A 312 18.40 -0.42 1.09
N PHE A 313 18.25 -0.32 -0.21
CA PHE A 313 18.22 -1.44 -1.13
C PHE A 313 18.77 -0.99 -2.48
N ASP A 314 19.56 -1.86 -3.12
CA ASP A 314 19.97 -1.69 -4.51
C ASP A 314 20.01 -3.05 -5.24
N VAL A 315 19.84 -2.99 -6.56
CA VAL A 315 19.84 -4.14 -7.46
C VAL A 315 20.81 -3.88 -8.61
N SER A 316 21.61 -4.89 -8.97
CA SER A 316 22.52 -4.74 -10.10
C SER A 316 21.74 -4.59 -11.41
N ARG A 317 22.18 -3.62 -12.22
CA ARG A 317 21.65 -3.37 -13.57
C ARG A 317 22.19 -4.36 -14.60
N SER A 318 23.41 -4.86 -14.41
CA SER A 318 24.05 -5.84 -15.29
C SER A 318 23.64 -7.28 -14.96
N ASP A 319 23.29 -7.57 -13.70
CA ASP A 319 22.82 -8.87 -13.22
C ASP A 319 21.74 -8.71 -12.13
N PRO A 320 20.45 -8.59 -12.50
CA PRO A 320 19.38 -8.41 -11.52
C PRO A 320 19.16 -9.57 -10.55
N THR A 321 19.88 -10.69 -10.70
CA THR A 321 19.88 -11.75 -9.67
C THR A 321 20.65 -11.33 -8.42
N ARG A 322 21.55 -10.33 -8.55
CA ARG A 322 22.39 -9.79 -7.49
C ARG A 322 21.80 -8.52 -6.90
N MET A 323 21.58 -8.56 -5.60
CA MET A 323 20.96 -7.47 -4.85
C MET A 323 21.62 -7.34 -3.48
N VAL A 324 21.60 -6.14 -2.93
CA VAL A 324 22.07 -5.87 -1.57
C VAL A 324 21.04 -5.01 -0.85
N GLY A 325 20.73 -5.38 0.38
CA GLY A 325 19.82 -4.64 1.24
C GLY A 325 20.41 -4.40 2.62
N GLY A 326 20.19 -3.19 3.11
CA GLY A 326 20.69 -2.70 4.38
C GLY A 326 19.56 -2.55 5.40
N THR A 327 19.77 -3.07 6.59
CA THR A 327 18.80 -3.00 7.70
C THR A 327 19.31 -2.09 8.82
N ASN A 328 18.64 -2.11 9.98
CA ASN A 328 19.08 -1.37 11.15
C ASN A 328 20.42 -1.87 11.72
N SER A 329 20.82 -3.09 11.37
CA SER A 329 21.91 -3.77 12.05
C SER A 329 22.73 -4.72 11.19
N GLU A 330 22.31 -4.96 9.95
CA GLU A 330 22.97 -5.95 9.09
C GLU A 330 22.78 -5.62 7.61
N ILE A 331 23.73 -6.11 6.81
CA ILE A 331 23.68 -6.10 5.34
C ILE A 331 23.35 -7.51 4.88
N TYR A 332 22.40 -7.62 3.96
CA TYR A 332 22.03 -8.87 3.31
C TYR A 332 22.32 -8.77 1.82
N HIS A 333 22.71 -9.89 1.24
CA HIS A 333 22.85 -10.04 -0.20
C HIS A 333 21.96 -11.16 -0.73
N SER A 334 21.59 -11.06 -2.00
CA SER A 334 20.89 -12.11 -2.75
C SER A 334 21.64 -12.39 -4.04
N THR A 335 21.58 -13.64 -4.49
CA THR A 335 22.13 -14.10 -5.78
C THR A 335 21.08 -14.82 -6.64
N ASP A 336 19.81 -14.76 -6.22
CA ASP A 336 18.67 -15.44 -6.86
C ASP A 336 17.47 -14.50 -7.09
N GLY A 337 17.76 -13.19 -7.21
CA GLY A 337 16.76 -12.17 -7.53
C GLY A 337 15.82 -11.85 -6.38
N GLY A 338 16.29 -11.98 -5.12
CA GLY A 338 15.52 -11.68 -3.92
C GLY A 338 14.59 -12.82 -3.49
N SER A 339 14.79 -14.03 -4.01
CA SER A 339 14.06 -15.23 -3.55
C SER A 339 14.60 -15.69 -2.18
N THR A 340 15.91 -15.55 -1.97
CA THR A 340 16.58 -15.74 -0.69
C THR A 340 17.56 -14.61 -0.39
N TRP A 341 17.80 -14.39 0.90
CA TRP A 341 18.69 -13.35 1.43
C TRP A 341 19.64 -13.95 2.46
N ILE A 342 20.93 -13.66 2.31
CA ILE A 342 22.00 -14.17 3.17
C ILE A 342 22.65 -12.98 3.89
N GLY A 343 22.72 -13.05 5.22
CA GLY A 343 23.34 -12.01 6.05
C GLY A 343 24.86 -12.06 5.95
N SER A 344 25.48 -10.88 5.83
CA SER A 344 26.92 -10.74 5.59
C SER A 344 27.73 -10.48 6.86
N ASN A 345 27.10 -10.40 8.05
CA ASN A 345 27.72 -10.17 9.36
C ASN A 345 28.91 -9.19 9.30
N PRO A 346 28.68 -7.93 8.87
CA PRO A 346 29.78 -6.99 8.71
C PRO A 346 30.48 -6.77 10.07
N PRO A 347 31.78 -6.43 10.08
CA PRO A 347 32.55 -6.32 11.33
C PRO A 347 32.01 -5.26 12.31
N GLN A 348 31.23 -4.30 11.80
CA GLN A 348 30.55 -3.28 12.58
C GLN A 348 29.07 -3.26 12.21
N ASN A 349 28.23 -3.37 13.23
CA ASN A 349 26.78 -3.39 13.14
C ASN A 349 26.24 -1.95 13.24
N GLU A 350 25.50 -1.49 12.22
CA GLU A 350 24.91 -0.15 12.18
C GLU A 350 23.71 -0.09 11.20
N PRO A 351 22.86 0.95 11.30
CA PRO A 351 21.87 1.24 10.29
C PRO A 351 22.52 1.65 8.98
N ILE A 352 22.14 0.99 7.87
CA ILE A 352 22.68 1.26 6.54
C ILE A 352 21.71 2.16 5.77
N SER A 353 22.07 3.43 5.65
CA SER A 353 21.25 4.50 5.07
C SER A 353 21.30 4.56 3.55
N SER A 354 22.40 4.13 2.93
CA SER A 354 22.57 4.18 1.47
C SER A 354 23.48 3.05 0.97
N ILE A 355 23.10 2.46 -0.16
CA ILE A 355 23.85 1.42 -0.88
C ILE A 355 23.94 1.82 -2.35
N SER A 356 25.08 1.52 -3.00
CA SER A 356 25.27 1.64 -4.44
C SER A 356 26.08 0.46 -4.96
N ILE A 357 25.46 -0.34 -5.84
CA ILE A 357 26.09 -1.39 -6.64
C ILE A 357 26.63 -0.75 -7.93
N ASP A 358 27.81 -1.18 -8.40
CA ASP A 358 28.32 -0.75 -9.69
C ASP A 358 27.38 -1.21 -10.83
N PRO A 359 26.94 -0.31 -11.74
CA PRO A 359 26.05 -0.66 -12.84
C PRO A 359 26.67 -1.65 -13.85
N THR A 360 27.99 -1.79 -13.86
CA THR A 360 28.75 -2.64 -14.79
C THR A 360 29.39 -3.85 -14.10
N ASP A 361 29.70 -3.76 -12.80
CA ASP A 361 30.27 -4.87 -12.00
C ASP A 361 29.44 -5.16 -10.73
N PRO A 362 28.57 -6.19 -10.75
CA PRO A 362 27.72 -6.49 -9.60
C PRO A 362 28.50 -6.92 -8.33
N MET A 363 29.82 -7.15 -8.43
CA MET A 363 30.65 -7.51 -7.30
C MET A 363 31.12 -6.30 -6.49
N ASP A 364 31.19 -5.13 -7.12
CA ASP A 364 31.59 -3.89 -6.47
C ASP A 364 30.39 -3.18 -5.85
N VAL A 365 30.37 -3.11 -4.52
CA VAL A 365 29.28 -2.49 -3.77
C VAL A 365 29.85 -1.56 -2.73
N ILE A 366 29.30 -0.34 -2.65
CA ILE A 366 29.63 0.63 -1.61
C ILE A 366 28.38 0.90 -0.79
N CYS A 367 28.50 0.91 0.53
CA CYS A 367 27.42 1.32 1.42
C CYS A 367 27.91 2.27 2.51
N GLY A 368 26.97 3.00 3.09
CA GLY A 368 27.21 3.92 4.19
C GLY A 368 26.08 3.84 5.20
N GLY A 369 26.43 4.11 6.45
CA GLY A 369 25.50 4.07 7.57
C GLY A 369 25.83 5.12 8.62
N GLN A 370 25.59 4.77 9.88
CA GLN A 370 25.75 5.70 11.00
C GLN A 370 27.21 6.12 11.26
N TYR A 371 28.19 5.26 10.98
CA TYR A 371 29.58 5.44 11.39
C TYR A 371 30.61 5.35 10.25
N SER A 372 30.44 4.47 9.26
CA SER A 372 31.49 4.25 8.26
C SER A 372 31.00 3.97 6.84
N LEU A 373 31.83 4.35 5.85
CA LEU A 373 31.73 3.80 4.49
C LEU A 373 32.36 2.43 4.44
N LYS A 374 31.68 1.51 3.75
CA LYS A 374 32.11 0.13 3.56
C LYS A 374 32.10 -0.21 2.07
N ARG A 375 33.00 -1.10 1.67
CA ARG A 375 33.07 -1.63 0.30
C ARG A 375 33.15 -3.14 0.29
N SER A 376 32.43 -3.75 -0.62
CA SER A 376 32.55 -5.16 -0.99
C SER A 376 33.06 -5.27 -2.42
N THR A 377 33.89 -6.28 -2.69
CA THR A 377 34.38 -6.65 -4.03
C THR A 377 33.95 -8.06 -4.41
N ASP A 378 32.99 -8.64 -3.68
CA ASP A 378 32.46 -9.98 -3.86
C ASP A 378 30.93 -10.03 -3.84
N GLY A 379 30.27 -8.91 -4.15
CA GLY A 379 28.80 -8.83 -4.30
C GLY A 379 28.06 -8.74 -2.97
N GLY A 380 28.70 -8.15 -1.95
CA GLY A 380 28.14 -7.96 -0.62
C GLY A 380 28.33 -9.13 0.33
N VAL A 381 29.13 -10.14 -0.02
CA VAL A 381 29.40 -11.30 0.85
C VAL A 381 30.33 -10.91 1.99
N THR A 382 31.44 -10.22 1.69
CA THR A 382 32.37 -9.67 2.67
C THR A 382 32.56 -8.16 2.48
N TRP A 383 32.93 -7.48 3.56
CA TRP A 383 32.99 -6.01 3.61
C TRP A 383 34.30 -5.52 4.24
N THR A 384 34.92 -4.55 3.58
CA THR A 384 36.00 -3.73 4.14
C THR A 384 35.41 -2.44 4.70
N ASN A 385 35.74 -2.11 5.95
CA ASN A 385 35.21 -0.94 6.68
C ASN A 385 36.17 0.26 6.64
N ASP A 386 35.72 1.38 7.23
CA ASP A 386 36.51 2.55 7.60
C ASP A 386 37.28 3.17 6.43
N LEU A 387 36.68 3.13 5.24
CA LEU A 387 37.23 3.78 4.05
C LEU A 387 37.36 5.30 4.26
N VAL A 388 36.48 5.85 5.09
CA VAL A 388 36.53 7.22 5.62
C VAL A 388 36.05 7.23 7.07
N ASN A 389 36.63 8.11 7.89
CA ASN A 389 36.16 8.39 9.24
C ASN A 389 35.30 9.66 9.24
N SER A 390 33.99 9.51 9.44
CA SER A 390 33.07 10.62 9.73
C SER A 390 32.49 10.48 11.14
N PRO A 391 32.40 11.56 11.93
CA PRO A 391 31.64 11.55 13.18
C PRO A 391 30.11 11.58 12.95
N TYR A 392 29.67 11.70 11.69
CA TYR A 392 28.28 11.80 11.28
C TYR A 392 27.88 10.64 10.36
N SER A 393 26.57 10.39 10.28
CA SER A 393 26.04 9.36 9.39
C SER A 393 26.20 9.75 7.93
N ILE A 394 26.61 8.80 7.10
CA ILE A 394 26.54 8.94 5.64
C ILE A 394 25.06 8.93 5.28
N LEU A 395 24.56 9.95 4.59
CA LEU A 395 23.13 10.11 4.28
C LEU A 395 22.81 9.70 2.84
N ALA A 396 23.75 9.93 1.92
CA ALA A 396 23.55 9.64 0.50
C ALA A 396 24.86 9.17 -0.15
N ILE A 397 24.74 8.19 -1.05
CA ILE A 397 25.81 7.74 -1.95
C ILE A 397 25.30 7.84 -3.38
N GLY A 398 26.05 8.51 -4.23
CA GLY A 398 25.77 8.66 -5.66
C GLY A 398 26.95 8.20 -6.50
N ARG A 399 26.68 7.34 -7.49
CA ARG A 399 27.66 6.86 -8.46
C ARG A 399 27.38 7.47 -9.83
N ASN A 400 28.41 7.83 -10.58
CA ASN A 400 28.23 8.32 -11.95
C ASN A 400 27.89 7.14 -12.89
N PRO A 401 26.78 7.20 -13.63
CA PRO A 401 26.32 6.08 -14.45
C PRO A 401 27.20 5.81 -15.68
N ILE A 402 27.94 6.81 -16.18
CA ILE A 402 28.86 6.66 -17.32
C ILE A 402 30.33 6.55 -16.90
N ALA A 403 30.64 6.88 -15.65
CA ALA A 403 31.94 6.66 -15.03
C ALA A 403 31.78 5.98 -13.65
N PRO A 404 31.50 4.66 -13.61
CA PRO A 404 31.13 3.96 -12.38
C PRO A 404 32.16 4.00 -11.23
N LEU A 405 33.42 4.28 -11.54
CA LEU A 405 34.49 4.46 -10.54
C LEU A 405 34.41 5.82 -9.82
N HIS A 406 33.63 6.77 -10.35
CA HIS A 406 33.39 8.07 -9.73
C HIS A 406 32.20 7.96 -8.78
N VAL A 407 32.47 8.05 -7.48
CA VAL A 407 31.46 7.90 -6.43
C VAL A 407 31.60 9.03 -5.43
N LEU A 408 30.46 9.61 -5.06
CA LEU A 408 30.32 10.54 -3.96
C LEU A 408 29.56 9.89 -2.83
N ALA A 409 30.01 10.12 -1.61
CA ALA A 409 29.31 9.81 -0.39
C ALA A 409 29.24 11.08 0.46
N ALA A 410 28.12 11.35 1.11
CA ALA A 410 27.98 12.58 1.87
C ALA A 410 27.34 12.35 3.22
N ASP A 411 27.86 13.06 4.23
CA ASP A 411 27.20 13.25 5.52
C ASP A 411 26.47 14.59 5.56
N ASP A 412 26.15 15.12 6.75
CA ASP A 412 25.41 16.38 6.90
C ASP A 412 26.19 17.62 6.42
N ARG A 413 27.53 17.56 6.32
CA ARG A 413 28.42 18.72 6.09
C ARG A 413 29.57 18.46 5.11
N THR A 414 29.85 17.20 4.83
CA THR A 414 31.06 16.74 4.16
C THR A 414 30.69 15.88 2.97
N VAL A 415 31.36 16.11 1.85
CA VAL A 415 31.38 15.19 0.72
C VAL A 415 32.71 14.44 0.70
N PHE A 416 32.64 13.12 0.67
CA PHE A 416 33.74 12.22 0.37
C PHE A 416 33.64 11.82 -1.10
N ARG A 417 34.75 11.90 -1.83
CA ARG A 417 34.80 11.46 -3.23
C ARG A 417 35.87 10.43 -3.48
N THR A 418 35.60 9.58 -4.45
CA THR A 418 36.56 8.69 -5.10
C THR A 418 36.39 8.77 -6.62
N VAL A 419 37.49 8.58 -7.35
CA VAL A 419 37.50 8.44 -8.82
C VAL A 419 38.13 7.10 -9.23
N ASP A 420 38.42 6.23 -8.27
CA ASP A 420 39.09 4.93 -8.45
C ASP A 420 38.26 3.77 -7.88
N GLY A 421 36.93 3.93 -7.78
CA GLY A 421 36.01 2.89 -7.31
C GLY A 421 36.11 2.64 -5.80
N GLY A 422 36.49 3.65 -5.02
CA GLY A 422 36.56 3.57 -3.56
C GLY A 422 37.84 2.95 -3.03
N VAL A 423 38.90 2.84 -3.85
CA VAL A 423 40.24 2.46 -3.39
C VAL A 423 40.86 3.60 -2.57
N THR A 424 40.72 4.84 -3.03
CA THR A 424 41.10 6.03 -2.27
C THR A 424 39.95 7.04 -2.19
N TRP A 425 39.88 7.73 -1.06
CA TRP A 425 38.86 8.75 -0.79
C TRP A 425 39.50 10.08 -0.44
N SER A 426 38.91 11.17 -0.94
CA SER A 426 39.28 12.53 -0.54
C SER A 426 38.10 13.26 0.09
N LYS A 427 38.35 13.91 1.23
CA LYS A 427 37.37 14.68 2.00
C LYS A 427 37.27 16.11 1.48
N ARG A 428 36.04 16.61 1.30
CA ARG A 428 35.74 18.00 0.92
C ARG A 428 34.68 18.56 1.86
N SER A 429 35.03 19.65 2.56
CA SER A 429 34.14 20.29 3.52
C SER A 429 33.28 21.37 2.86
N GLY A 430 32.00 21.45 3.23
CA GLY A 430 31.21 22.68 3.12
C GLY A 430 30.48 22.93 1.81
N SER A 431 29.83 21.93 1.22
CA SER A 431 29.15 22.13 -0.07
C SER A 431 27.71 21.63 -0.14
N VAL A 432 27.37 20.48 0.44
CA VAL A 432 26.00 19.91 0.41
C VAL A 432 25.49 19.74 1.84
N ASN A 433 24.50 20.54 2.25
CA ASN A 433 23.91 20.45 3.59
C ASN A 433 22.76 19.45 3.59
N ASN A 434 22.81 18.44 4.47
CA ASN A 434 21.77 17.43 4.65
C ASN A 434 21.24 16.82 3.32
N PRO A 435 22.11 16.15 2.53
CA PRO A 435 21.73 15.53 1.27
C PRO A 435 20.72 14.39 1.48
N ASP A 436 19.58 14.47 0.80
CA ASP A 436 18.63 13.36 0.68
C ASP A 436 19.03 12.43 -0.48
N ARG A 437 19.54 12.97 -1.61
CA ARG A 437 19.96 12.22 -2.79
C ARG A 437 21.14 12.87 -3.51
N ILE A 438 22.02 12.03 -4.07
CA ILE A 438 23.10 12.42 -4.98
C ILE A 438 23.02 11.53 -6.22
N ILE A 439 23.05 12.12 -7.41
CA ILE A 439 23.05 11.39 -8.70
C ILE A 439 24.19 11.92 -9.57
N GLY A 440 24.83 11.04 -10.34
CA GLY A 440 25.78 11.47 -11.39
C GLY A 440 25.05 11.77 -12.70
N ASP A 441 25.65 12.63 -13.51
CA ASP A 441 25.13 13.00 -14.83
C ASP A 441 25.24 11.82 -15.81
N ILE A 442 24.17 11.56 -16.56
CA ILE A 442 24.13 10.51 -17.60
C ILE A 442 24.93 10.87 -18.85
N VAL A 443 25.43 12.10 -18.99
CA VAL A 443 26.24 12.52 -20.14
C VAL A 443 27.60 13.14 -19.80
N ASP A 444 27.95 13.30 -18.52
CA ASP A 444 29.23 13.88 -18.09
C ASP A 444 29.79 13.14 -16.87
N GLU A 445 31.00 12.60 -17.00
CA GLU A 445 31.68 11.81 -15.97
C GLU A 445 32.05 12.62 -14.72
N SER A 446 32.12 13.95 -14.84
CA SER A 446 32.56 14.86 -13.79
C SER A 446 31.41 15.57 -13.06
N THR A 447 30.20 15.46 -13.60
CA THR A 447 29.04 16.20 -13.09
C THR A 447 28.20 15.35 -12.15
N PHE A 448 27.81 15.95 -11.02
CA PHE A 448 26.90 15.37 -10.03
C PHE A 448 25.85 16.39 -9.63
N PHE A 449 24.65 15.91 -9.34
CA PHE A 449 23.53 16.68 -8.81
C PHE A 449 23.18 16.18 -7.41
N ALA A 450 22.75 17.08 -6.54
CA ALA A 450 22.30 16.75 -5.20
C ALA A 450 21.01 17.49 -4.86
N SER A 451 20.10 16.79 -4.19
CA SER A 451 18.97 17.38 -3.48
C SER A 451 19.16 17.19 -1.98
N GLY A 452 18.82 18.21 -1.20
CA GLY A 452 18.94 18.17 0.25
C GLY A 452 18.73 19.52 0.88
N GLY A 453 18.12 19.53 2.06
CA GLY A 453 17.65 20.76 2.69
C GLY A 453 16.77 21.53 1.70
N ASN A 454 16.94 22.85 1.61
CA ASN A 454 16.09 23.71 0.79
C ASN A 454 16.69 24.09 -0.58
N SER A 455 17.53 23.24 -1.18
CA SER A 455 18.24 23.59 -2.43
C SER A 455 18.48 22.39 -3.35
N VAL A 456 18.59 22.68 -4.65
CA VAL A 456 19.17 21.77 -5.65
C VAL A 456 20.55 22.28 -6.01
N GLN A 457 21.53 21.40 -5.97
CA GLN A 457 22.93 21.75 -6.19
C GLN A 457 23.54 20.88 -7.28
N TRP A 458 24.56 21.39 -7.96
CA TRP A 458 25.41 20.55 -8.80
C TRP A 458 26.89 20.89 -8.67
N SER A 459 27.70 19.89 -8.97
CA SER A 459 29.14 19.97 -9.14
C SER A 459 29.49 19.60 -10.57
N LYS A 460 30.50 20.23 -11.15
CA LYS A 460 31.07 19.92 -12.49
C LYS A 460 32.52 19.43 -12.40
N ASP A 461 32.95 19.06 -11.20
CA ASP A 461 34.35 18.77 -10.88
C ASP A 461 34.47 17.60 -9.89
N ASN A 462 33.60 16.60 -10.04
CA ASN A 462 33.54 15.39 -9.20
C ASN A 462 33.35 15.71 -7.71
N GLY A 463 32.47 16.65 -7.39
CA GLY A 463 32.15 17.03 -6.01
C GLY A 463 33.23 17.86 -5.32
N VAL A 464 34.19 18.45 -6.04
CA VAL A 464 35.19 19.37 -5.46
C VAL A 464 34.53 20.69 -5.06
N SER A 465 33.71 21.26 -5.94
CA SER A 465 32.94 22.48 -5.70
C SER A 465 31.48 22.29 -6.12
N TRP A 466 30.59 23.01 -5.45
CA TRP A 466 29.15 22.93 -5.70
C TRP A 466 28.56 24.31 -5.90
N TYR A 467 27.59 24.36 -6.80
CA TYR A 467 26.86 25.55 -7.17
C TYR A 467 25.38 25.34 -6.86
N SER A 468 24.78 26.31 -6.16
CA SER A 468 23.36 26.33 -5.80
C SER A 468 22.71 27.61 -6.32
N PRO A 469 22.13 27.58 -7.52
CA PRO A 469 21.49 28.74 -8.14
C PRO A 469 20.12 29.08 -7.54
N TRP A 470 19.48 28.14 -6.84
CA TRP A 470 18.16 28.32 -6.23
C TRP A 470 18.12 27.81 -4.79
N SER A 471 17.41 28.55 -3.95
CA SER A 471 16.95 28.11 -2.64
C SER A 471 15.43 28.22 -2.58
N PHE A 472 14.81 27.32 -1.84
CA PHE A 472 13.36 27.19 -1.75
C PHE A 472 12.89 27.39 -0.30
N ALA A 473 11.59 27.62 -0.13
CA ALA A 473 11.00 27.75 1.21
C ALA A 473 10.95 26.40 1.95
N ASN A 474 10.83 25.30 1.21
CA ASN A 474 10.71 23.95 1.74
C ASN A 474 11.81 23.03 1.22
N ASN A 475 11.97 21.88 1.87
CA ASN A 475 13.03 20.94 1.53
C ASN A 475 12.81 20.27 0.18
N THR A 476 13.89 20.03 -0.57
CA THR A 476 13.91 19.14 -1.74
C THR A 476 14.23 17.72 -1.30
N ARG A 477 13.52 16.72 -1.82
CA ARG A 477 13.63 15.32 -1.33
C ARG A 477 14.26 14.36 -2.32
N ALA A 478 13.74 14.34 -3.54
CA ALA A 478 14.22 13.45 -4.59
C ALA A 478 14.60 14.26 -5.83
N ILE A 479 15.59 13.75 -6.56
CA ILE A 479 16.06 14.30 -7.83
C ILE A 479 16.29 13.15 -8.80
N VAL A 480 15.87 13.33 -10.05
CA VAL A 480 16.18 12.42 -11.16
C VAL A 480 16.48 13.23 -12.43
N GLN A 481 17.39 12.72 -13.24
CA GLN A 481 17.66 13.27 -14.57
C GLN A 481 16.78 12.59 -15.60
N ASP A 482 16.25 13.37 -16.55
CA ASP A 482 15.46 12.83 -17.63
C ASP A 482 16.36 12.15 -18.67
N PRO A 483 16.25 10.82 -18.86
CA PRO A 483 17.09 10.13 -19.85
C PRO A 483 16.74 10.50 -21.30
N ARG A 484 15.57 11.10 -21.53
CA ARG A 484 15.10 11.52 -22.86
C ARG A 484 15.57 12.92 -23.22
N ASP A 485 15.81 13.74 -22.21
CA ASP A 485 16.40 15.08 -22.33
C ASP A 485 17.37 15.31 -21.16
N PRO A 486 18.67 14.98 -21.32
CA PRO A 486 19.67 15.13 -20.26
C PRO A 486 19.84 16.57 -19.74
N ASP A 487 19.25 17.56 -20.43
CA ASP A 487 19.20 18.94 -19.97
C ASP A 487 18.20 19.17 -18.83
N VAL A 488 17.31 18.20 -18.57
CA VAL A 488 16.19 18.30 -17.63
C VAL A 488 16.42 17.45 -16.37
N LEU A 489 16.19 18.06 -15.20
CA LEU A 489 16.08 17.36 -13.92
C LEU A 489 14.68 17.56 -13.35
N TRP A 490 14.17 16.53 -12.70
CA TRP A 490 12.90 16.58 -11.98
C TRP A 490 13.15 16.45 -10.49
N VAL A 491 12.54 17.33 -9.69
CA VAL A 491 12.80 17.43 -8.25
C VAL A 491 11.51 17.55 -7.46
N THR A 492 11.37 16.78 -6.38
CA THR A 492 10.26 16.94 -5.43
C THR A 492 10.61 17.86 -4.28
N ARG A 493 9.59 18.53 -3.73
CA ARG A 493 9.67 19.35 -2.52
C ARG A 493 8.69 18.88 -1.43
N ASP A 494 9.06 19.07 -0.17
CA ASP A 494 8.17 19.01 0.99
C ASP A 494 7.18 20.17 0.91
N GLY A 495 5.90 19.96 1.28
CA GLY A 495 4.91 21.04 1.47
C GLY A 495 4.56 21.85 0.20
N GLY A 496 3.29 21.80 -0.20
CA GLY A 496 2.76 22.58 -1.31
C GLY A 496 1.79 21.76 -2.15
N ARG A 497 0.78 22.42 -2.73
CA ARG A 497 -0.14 21.77 -3.70
C ARG A 497 0.69 21.29 -4.88
N GLY A 498 0.79 19.99 -5.10
CA GLY A 498 1.12 19.45 -6.43
C GLY A 498 2.47 19.79 -7.06
N SER A 499 3.43 20.43 -6.37
CA SER A 499 4.55 21.06 -7.06
C SER A 499 5.73 20.13 -7.30
N LEU A 500 5.82 19.60 -8.52
CA LEU A 500 7.02 19.00 -9.07
C LEU A 500 7.87 20.09 -9.73
N LEU A 501 9.15 20.17 -9.40
CA LEU A 501 10.05 21.12 -10.05
C LEU A 501 10.63 20.50 -11.31
N ARG A 502 10.57 21.25 -12.42
CA ARG A 502 11.31 20.96 -13.63
C ARG A 502 12.47 21.93 -13.75
N PHE A 503 13.65 21.38 -13.71
CA PHE A 503 14.90 22.11 -13.83
C PHE A 503 15.46 21.97 -15.25
N LYS A 504 15.99 23.05 -15.82
CA LYS A 504 16.70 23.01 -17.10
C LYS A 504 18.12 23.57 -16.96
N ARG A 505 19.15 22.73 -17.15
CA ARG A 505 20.55 23.07 -16.84
C ARG A 505 21.17 24.07 -17.80
N SER A 506 20.94 23.97 -19.10
CA SER A 506 21.55 24.90 -20.07
C SER A 506 21.01 26.31 -19.95
N ALA A 507 19.71 26.43 -19.65
CA ALA A 507 19.02 27.71 -19.49
C ALA A 507 19.15 28.29 -18.08
N VAL A 508 19.57 27.48 -17.10
CA VAL A 508 19.52 27.83 -15.68
C VAL A 508 18.12 28.36 -15.34
N THR A 509 17.10 27.51 -15.52
CA THR A 509 15.69 27.84 -15.21
C THR A 509 15.02 26.74 -14.39
N VAL A 510 14.06 27.14 -13.55
CA VAL A 510 13.18 26.25 -12.79
C VAL A 510 11.71 26.59 -13.07
N ASP A 511 10.93 25.59 -13.43
CA ASP A 511 9.48 25.68 -13.55
C ASP A 511 8.82 24.87 -12.43
N THR A 512 7.78 25.43 -11.82
CA THR A 512 6.91 24.66 -10.94
C THR A 512 5.75 24.08 -11.75
N ILE A 513 5.66 22.75 -11.75
CA ILE A 513 4.59 21.99 -12.39
C ILE A 513 3.57 21.59 -11.33
N TYR A 514 2.31 21.97 -11.53
CA TYR A 514 1.22 21.68 -10.62
C TYR A 514 0.33 20.56 -11.15
N ASP A 515 0.18 19.47 -10.39
CA ASP A 515 -0.87 18.47 -10.65
C ASP A 515 -2.13 18.77 -9.81
N PRO A 516 -3.29 19.06 -10.43
CA PRO A 516 -4.53 19.37 -9.71
C PRO A 516 -5.09 18.21 -8.89
N HIS A 517 -4.63 16.96 -9.10
CA HIS A 517 -5.00 15.80 -8.29
C HIS A 517 -4.29 15.77 -6.93
N TRP A 518 -3.20 16.52 -6.73
CA TRP A 518 -2.57 16.72 -5.41
C TRP A 518 -3.34 17.74 -4.57
N LYS A 519 -4.50 17.33 -4.05
CA LYS A 519 -5.29 18.14 -3.11
C LYS A 519 -4.91 17.96 -1.64
N ALA A 520 -3.96 17.08 -1.33
CA ALA A 520 -3.55 16.83 0.05
C ALA A 520 -2.09 17.24 0.29
N GLU A 521 -1.86 18.08 1.30
CA GLU A 521 -0.54 18.50 1.79
C GLU A 521 0.28 17.34 2.42
N SER A 522 -0.24 16.12 2.41
CA SER A 522 0.26 14.97 3.19
C SER A 522 0.98 13.89 2.40
N ILE A 523 1.24 14.08 1.10
CA ILE A 523 1.83 13.04 0.24
C ILE A 523 3.34 12.85 0.50
N LEU A 524 4.08 13.89 0.95
CA LEU A 524 5.53 13.85 1.27
C LEU A 524 6.35 12.90 0.35
N PRO A 525 6.61 13.30 -0.89
CA PRO A 525 7.30 12.47 -1.88
C PRO A 525 8.79 12.28 -1.54
N ASN A 526 9.16 11.04 -1.20
CA ASN A 526 10.51 10.65 -0.74
C ASN A 526 11.41 10.08 -1.85
N ALA A 527 10.83 9.63 -2.96
CA ALA A 527 11.54 9.01 -4.06
C ALA A 527 10.94 9.41 -5.40
N MET A 528 11.74 9.34 -6.46
CA MET A 528 11.26 9.61 -7.82
C MET A 528 11.97 8.71 -8.82
N ALA A 529 11.27 8.39 -9.91
CA ALA A 529 11.83 7.70 -11.07
C ALA A 529 11.11 8.12 -12.35
N ILE A 530 11.75 7.87 -13.49
CA ILE A 530 11.15 8.02 -14.83
C ILE A 530 11.04 6.64 -15.44
N VAL A 531 9.83 6.30 -15.91
CA VAL A 531 9.50 5.00 -16.53
C VAL A 531 8.74 5.28 -17.82
N GLY A 532 9.34 4.96 -18.96
CA GLY A 532 8.82 5.32 -20.27
C GLY A 532 8.57 6.83 -20.40
N ASP A 533 7.30 7.20 -20.57
CA ASP A 533 6.86 8.58 -20.72
C ASP A 533 6.52 9.28 -19.38
N LYS A 534 6.41 8.53 -18.29
CA LYS A 534 5.87 8.97 -17.00
C LYS A 534 6.94 9.26 -15.98
N ILE A 535 6.64 10.20 -15.10
CA ILE A 535 7.36 10.39 -13.85
C ILE A 535 6.55 9.69 -12.75
N ILE A 536 7.25 9.06 -11.82
CA ILE A 536 6.64 8.35 -10.70
C ILE A 536 7.28 8.88 -9.43
N ALA A 537 6.48 9.18 -8.40
CA ALA A 537 6.99 9.50 -7.07
C ALA A 537 6.52 8.50 -6.02
N GLY A 538 7.46 8.01 -5.22
CA GLY A 538 7.19 7.31 -3.98
C GLY A 538 6.92 8.30 -2.85
N SER A 539 6.00 7.96 -1.96
CA SER A 539 5.40 8.85 -0.97
C SER A 539 5.14 8.12 0.34
N ALA A 540 4.91 8.85 1.43
CA ALA A 540 4.45 8.27 2.71
C ALA A 540 3.11 7.51 2.59
N GLN A 541 2.34 7.72 1.52
CA GLN A 541 1.01 7.16 1.32
C GLN A 541 0.93 6.18 0.15
N GLY A 542 2.03 5.86 -0.52
CA GLY A 542 2.02 5.02 -1.71
C GLY A 542 2.84 5.61 -2.83
N MET A 543 2.37 5.39 -4.06
CA MET A 543 3.06 5.82 -5.25
C MET A 543 2.13 6.64 -6.14
N VAL A 544 2.67 7.74 -6.64
CA VAL A 544 1.97 8.70 -7.48
C VAL A 544 2.54 8.63 -8.88
N TRP A 545 1.66 8.66 -9.88
CA TRP A 545 2.01 8.68 -11.28
C TRP A 545 1.72 10.07 -11.84
N PHE A 546 2.69 10.67 -12.51
CA PHE A 546 2.53 11.94 -13.19
C PHE A 546 2.45 11.68 -14.68
N ASP A 547 1.35 12.15 -15.27
CA ASP A 547 1.26 12.37 -16.70
C ASP A 547 1.69 13.82 -16.95
N PRO A 548 2.87 14.08 -17.52
CA PRO A 548 3.38 15.43 -17.69
C PRO A 548 2.61 16.15 -18.81
N THR A 549 1.37 16.55 -18.54
CA THR A 549 0.67 17.58 -19.30
C THR A 549 0.83 18.91 -18.54
N PRO A 550 1.76 19.80 -18.93
CA PRO A 550 2.17 20.91 -18.08
C PRO A 550 1.10 22.00 -17.96
N VAL A 551 0.69 22.30 -16.72
CA VAL A 551 0.32 23.65 -16.31
C VAL A 551 1.53 24.20 -15.55
N SER A 552 2.42 24.88 -16.26
CA SER A 552 3.68 25.41 -15.71
C SER A 552 3.52 26.87 -15.25
N VAL A 553 4.01 27.19 -14.05
CA VAL A 553 4.31 28.56 -13.65
C VAL A 553 5.84 28.69 -13.57
N ARG A 554 6.41 29.58 -14.38
CA ARG A 554 7.86 29.84 -14.38
C ARG A 554 8.23 30.60 -13.11
N GLU A 555 9.17 30.08 -12.32
CA GLU A 555 9.69 30.82 -11.17
C GLU A 555 10.88 31.68 -11.64
N GLY A 556 10.85 32.98 -11.29
CA GLY A 556 12.00 33.89 -11.50
C GLY A 556 13.09 33.63 -10.46
N ALA A 557 14.34 33.97 -10.75
CA ALA A 557 15.51 33.68 -9.91
C ALA A 557 15.57 34.42 -8.55
N ASP A 558 14.52 35.13 -8.13
CA ASP A 558 14.49 35.97 -6.91
C ASP A 558 13.19 35.77 -6.09
N VAL A 559 12.91 34.56 -5.59
CA VAL A 559 11.84 34.38 -4.58
C VAL A 559 12.45 34.31 -3.18
N GLY A 560 13.11 35.40 -2.83
CA GLY A 560 13.63 35.66 -1.50
C GLY A 560 13.29 37.08 -1.05
N ASN A 561 11.99 37.44 -0.94
CA ASN A 561 11.49 38.28 0.16
C ASN A 561 9.98 38.58 0.16
N THR A 562 9.46 38.70 1.38
CA THR A 562 8.34 39.55 1.86
C THR A 562 6.87 39.15 1.62
N SER A 563 6.29 38.59 2.69
CA SER A 563 5.01 38.92 3.34
C SER A 563 3.85 39.52 2.53
N PHE A 564 2.67 38.89 2.60
CA PHE A 564 1.40 39.60 2.71
C PHE A 564 0.45 38.87 3.69
N ARG A 565 0.17 39.59 4.79
CA ARG A 565 -0.86 39.48 5.85
C ARG A 565 -1.55 38.16 6.14
#